data_AF-A0A2V9QTC9-F1
#
_entry.id   AF-A0A2V9QTC9-F1
#
_cell.length_a   1.000
_cell.length_b   1.000
_cell.length_c   1.000
_cell.angle_alpha   90.00
_cell.angle_beta   90.00
_cell.angle_gamma   90.00
#
_symmetry.space_group_name_H-M   'P 1'
#
loop_
_entity.id
_entity.type
_entity.pdbx_description
1 polymer ?
#
loop_
_entity_poly.entity_id
_entity_poly.type
_entity_poly.pdbx_seq_one_letter_code
_entity_poly.pdbx_strand_id
1 'polypeptide(L)'
;GQSTQLLYRGPSTTRSRAYMHDTVQGIYDALLRGRFAFDFVHEDRLDHEHLSKYRALLLPNIAMLSEQQCNQIRDYVRSGGSLMASCETSLYDENLIPRNDFALADVLGIHKAGDVIGTVGNAYYGRIERKHEILEGFNNTNWIPGAQNRVPLKPVQHPVLTVIPGFVRYPPELAYPPISQSDEPAVVLREVGSSRVAYFAGDIERTYWLTGHGDLLRLLHNTIRWITRNEQMVQVEGEGFIEMIGWETAAGYAVHLLNYTNPNAHHGWMQSVYPLGPQTVRMKLPQRARVKSVELLRGRQSLPFNPSSEILQFTIPRVEDYEVAAITVG
;
A
#
# COMPACT_ATOMS: atom_id res chain seq x y z
N GLY A 1 -3.12 12.58 -8.40
CA GLY A 1 -2.86 12.45 -6.95
C GLY A 1 -2.44 13.73 -6.26
N GLN A 2 -1.55 14.54 -6.82
CA GLN A 2 -1.10 15.79 -6.18
C GLN A 2 -2.24 16.81 -6.07
N SER A 3 -3.07 16.91 -7.11
CA SER A 3 -4.29 17.72 -7.07
C SER A 3 -5.21 17.31 -5.91
N THR A 4 -5.35 15.99 -5.65
CA THR A 4 -6.07 15.49 -4.46
C THR A 4 -5.42 15.96 -3.15
N GLN A 5 -4.10 15.90 -3.02
CA GLN A 5 -3.39 16.38 -1.82
C GLN A 5 -3.62 17.88 -1.56
N LEU A 6 -3.70 18.68 -2.62
CA LEU A 6 -3.81 20.14 -2.51
C LEU A 6 -5.25 20.62 -2.32
N LEU A 7 -6.21 20.01 -3.02
CA LEU A 7 -7.56 20.58 -3.18
C LEU A 7 -8.62 19.80 -2.39
N TYR A 8 -8.46 18.48 -2.25
CA TYR A 8 -9.46 17.64 -1.59
C TYR A 8 -9.23 17.61 -0.07
N ARG A 9 -10.32 17.84 0.69
CA ARG A 9 -10.27 18.01 2.15
C ARG A 9 -10.80 16.80 2.93
N GLY A 10 -10.87 15.63 2.32
CA GLY A 10 -11.51 14.47 2.94
C GLY A 10 -13.02 14.37 2.66
N PRO A 11 -13.62 13.24 3.04
CA PRO A 11 -15.04 12.96 2.86
C PRO A 11 -15.88 13.95 3.66
N SER A 12 -17.16 14.09 3.27
CA SER A 12 -18.10 15.02 3.92
C SER A 12 -18.22 14.80 5.44
N THR A 13 -17.99 13.56 5.90
CA THR A 13 -18.04 13.10 7.29
C THR A 13 -16.79 13.46 8.11
N THR A 14 -15.66 13.77 7.47
CA THR A 14 -14.39 14.05 8.16
C THR A 14 -13.54 15.04 7.36
N ARG A 15 -14.10 16.23 7.10
CA ARG A 15 -13.36 17.28 6.39
C ARG A 15 -12.20 17.80 7.25
N SER A 16 -10.97 17.61 6.79
CA SER A 16 -9.75 18.08 7.44
C SER A 16 -8.67 18.40 6.41
N ARG A 17 -7.91 19.48 6.65
CA ARG A 17 -6.70 19.77 5.86
C ARG A 17 -5.60 18.71 6.04
N ALA A 18 -5.64 17.97 7.15
CA ALA A 18 -4.70 16.89 7.41
C ALA A 18 -5.14 15.56 6.77
N TYR A 19 -6.36 15.45 6.22
CA TYR A 19 -6.92 14.16 5.80
C TYR A 19 -6.00 13.40 4.81
N MET A 20 -5.57 14.09 3.75
CA MET A 20 -4.71 13.47 2.74
C MET A 20 -3.26 13.30 3.23
N HIS A 21 -2.80 14.17 4.14
CA HIS A 21 -1.52 13.99 4.82
C HIS A 21 -1.52 12.70 5.65
N ASP A 22 -2.53 12.49 6.50
CA ASP A 22 -2.71 11.27 7.30
C ASP A 22 -2.79 10.03 6.41
N THR A 23 -3.50 10.14 5.27
CA THR A 23 -3.63 9.04 4.30
C THR A 23 -2.28 8.66 3.69
N VAL A 24 -1.48 9.65 3.29
CA VAL A 24 -0.13 9.42 2.73
C VAL A 24 0.83 8.87 3.77
N GLN A 25 0.79 9.39 5.01
CA GLN A 25 1.60 8.86 6.10
C GLN A 25 1.25 7.39 6.39
N GLY A 26 -0.05 7.06 6.38
CA GLY A 26 -0.52 5.69 6.59
C GLY A 26 0.00 4.70 5.56
N ILE A 27 -0.11 5.02 4.27
CA ILE A 27 0.40 4.11 3.22
C ILE A 27 1.93 4.06 3.22
N TYR A 28 2.62 5.18 3.47
CA TYR A 28 4.08 5.24 3.52
C TYR A 28 4.62 4.37 4.67
N ASP A 29 4.09 4.57 5.89
CA ASP A 29 4.46 3.75 7.03
C ASP A 29 4.10 2.27 6.83
N ALA A 30 2.95 1.97 6.22
CA ALA A 30 2.60 0.59 5.87
C ALA A 30 3.62 -0.03 4.90
N LEU A 31 4.07 0.70 3.88
CA LEU A 31 5.05 0.22 2.91
C LEU A 31 6.41 -0.05 3.57
N LEU A 32 6.87 0.87 4.44
CA LEU A 32 8.11 0.73 5.19
C LEU A 32 8.08 -0.47 6.15
N ARG A 33 7.00 -0.62 6.92
CA ARG A 33 6.81 -1.76 7.83
C ARG A 33 6.71 -3.09 7.09
N GLY A 34 6.22 -3.06 5.85
CA GLY A 34 6.16 -4.21 4.96
C GLY A 34 7.47 -4.48 4.23
N ARG A 35 8.46 -3.59 4.35
CA ARG A 35 9.75 -3.60 3.64
C ARG A 35 9.59 -3.75 2.13
N PHE A 36 8.59 -3.07 1.59
CA PHE A 36 8.37 -3.01 0.14
C PHE A 36 9.29 -1.94 -0.47
N ALA A 37 9.88 -2.22 -1.63
CA ALA A 37 10.43 -1.16 -2.48
C ALA A 37 9.28 -0.46 -3.19
N PHE A 38 9.25 0.86 -3.13
CA PHE A 38 8.23 1.68 -3.78
C PHE A 38 8.83 3.00 -4.27
N ASP A 39 8.03 3.75 -5.02
CA ASP A 39 8.37 5.06 -5.58
C ASP A 39 7.11 5.93 -5.61
N PHE A 40 7.29 7.24 -5.74
CA PHE A 40 6.20 8.19 -5.95
C PHE A 40 6.05 8.51 -7.44
N VAL A 41 4.90 8.16 -8.00
CA VAL A 41 4.57 8.48 -9.39
C VAL A 41 3.92 9.87 -9.47
N HIS A 42 4.48 10.74 -10.30
CA HIS A 42 3.88 12.05 -10.60
C HIS A 42 2.57 11.87 -11.36
N GLU A 43 1.55 12.69 -11.09
CA GLU A 43 0.22 12.54 -11.70
C GLU A 43 0.17 12.80 -13.21
N ASP A 44 1.25 13.35 -13.78
CA ASP A 44 1.42 13.61 -15.21
C ASP A 44 2.22 12.51 -15.92
N ARG A 45 2.74 11.53 -15.16
CA ARG A 45 3.59 10.43 -15.68
C ARG A 45 2.90 9.08 -15.51
N LEU A 46 1.62 9.03 -15.90
CA LEU A 46 0.81 7.82 -15.88
C LEU A 46 0.79 7.08 -17.24
N ASP A 47 1.59 7.53 -18.21
CA ASP A 47 1.74 6.83 -19.48
C ASP A 47 2.48 5.49 -19.34
N HIS A 48 2.38 4.66 -20.38
CA HIS A 48 2.93 3.31 -20.37
C HIS A 48 4.46 3.27 -20.14
N GLU A 49 5.22 4.21 -20.71
CA GLU A 49 6.68 4.24 -20.59
C GLU A 49 7.10 4.36 -19.11
N HIS A 50 6.40 5.19 -18.36
CA HIS A 50 6.69 5.41 -16.94
C HIS A 50 6.09 4.34 -16.03
N LEU A 51 4.90 3.83 -16.35
CA LEU A 51 4.20 2.86 -15.50
C LEU A 51 4.66 1.41 -15.69
N SER A 52 5.20 1.04 -16.87
CA SER A 52 5.52 -0.36 -17.19
C SER A 52 6.57 -0.99 -16.27
N LYS A 53 7.38 -0.18 -15.59
CA LYS A 53 8.37 -0.65 -14.61
C LYS A 53 7.78 -1.04 -13.25
N TYR A 54 6.53 -0.67 -12.96
CA TYR A 54 5.89 -0.96 -11.67
C TYR A 54 4.96 -2.15 -11.76
N ARG A 55 5.12 -3.10 -10.83
CA ARG A 55 4.24 -4.28 -10.75
C ARG A 55 2.82 -3.93 -10.34
N ALA A 56 2.68 -2.93 -9.46
CA ALA A 56 1.40 -2.44 -8.98
C ALA A 56 1.43 -0.92 -8.79
N LEU A 57 0.29 -0.27 -9.06
CA LEU A 57 0.02 1.11 -8.73
C LEU A 57 -0.90 1.17 -7.50
N LEU A 58 -0.55 2.00 -6.51
CA LEU A 58 -1.37 2.21 -5.31
C LEU A 58 -2.00 3.60 -5.38
N LEU A 59 -3.33 3.67 -5.25
CA LEU A 59 -4.13 4.89 -5.26
C LEU A 59 -4.81 5.07 -3.90
N PRO A 60 -4.07 5.50 -2.87
CA PRO A 60 -4.60 5.70 -1.53
C PRO A 60 -5.50 6.94 -1.49
N ASN A 61 -6.82 6.72 -1.52
CA ASN A 61 -7.86 7.75 -1.63
C ASN A 61 -7.53 8.88 -2.64
N ILE A 62 -7.14 8.52 -3.87
CA ILE A 62 -6.87 9.49 -4.93
C ILE A 62 -8.20 9.98 -5.52
N ALA A 63 -8.89 10.82 -4.75
CA ALA A 63 -10.28 11.21 -5.00
C ALA A 63 -10.46 11.93 -6.34
N MET A 64 -9.48 12.75 -6.74
CA MET A 64 -9.51 13.54 -7.98
C MET A 64 -8.65 12.89 -9.07
N LEU A 65 -9.27 12.60 -10.21
CA LEU A 65 -8.61 12.12 -11.42
C LEU A 65 -9.30 12.70 -12.66
N SER A 66 -8.52 13.17 -13.64
CA SER A 66 -9.06 13.56 -14.95
C SER A 66 -9.44 12.34 -15.79
N GLU A 67 -10.23 12.56 -16.84
CA GLU A 67 -10.59 11.50 -17.79
C GLU A 67 -9.35 10.88 -18.45
N GLN A 68 -8.36 11.71 -18.81
CA GLN A 68 -7.08 11.25 -19.36
C GLN A 68 -6.35 10.33 -18.38
N GLN A 69 -6.25 10.73 -17.11
CA GLN A 69 -5.59 9.92 -16.07
C GLN A 69 -6.34 8.59 -15.84
N CYS A 70 -7.67 8.61 -15.84
CA CYS A 70 -8.46 7.38 -15.76
C CYS A 70 -8.19 6.44 -16.95
N ASN A 71 -8.07 6.97 -18.16
CA ASN A 71 -7.74 6.17 -19.35
C ASN A 71 -6.32 5.58 -19.29
N GLN A 72 -5.34 6.36 -18.84
CA GLN A 72 -3.98 5.88 -18.61
C GLN A 72 -3.93 4.72 -17.59
N ILE A 73 -4.68 4.84 -16.49
CA ILE A 73 -4.78 3.77 -15.48
C ILE A 73 -5.47 2.52 -16.06
N ARG A 74 -6.50 2.68 -16.88
CA ARG A 74 -7.13 1.55 -17.61
C ARG A 74 -6.12 0.82 -18.48
N ASP A 75 -5.33 1.56 -19.25
CA ASP A 75 -4.36 0.99 -20.17
C ASP A 75 -3.23 0.28 -19.42
N TYR A 76 -2.76 0.84 -18.30
CA TYR A 76 -1.83 0.18 -17.38
C TYR A 76 -2.38 -1.15 -16.85
N VAL A 77 -3.65 -1.21 -16.43
CA VAL A 77 -4.25 -2.46 -15.97
C VAL A 77 -4.42 -3.46 -17.12
N ARG A 78 -4.80 -3.00 -18.31
CA ARG A 78 -4.90 -3.86 -19.51
C ARG A 78 -3.56 -4.42 -19.95
N SER A 79 -2.46 -3.70 -19.73
CA SER A 79 -1.10 -4.16 -20.06
C SER A 79 -0.50 -5.11 -19.01
N GLY A 80 -1.25 -5.49 -17.97
CA GLY A 80 -0.81 -6.45 -16.94
C GLY A 80 -0.40 -5.83 -15.61
N GLY A 81 -0.52 -4.51 -15.47
CA GLY A 81 -0.28 -3.78 -14.23
C GLY A 81 -1.36 -4.04 -13.19
N SER A 82 -0.96 -4.27 -11.94
CA SER A 82 -1.90 -4.47 -10.84
C SER A 82 -2.28 -3.14 -10.16
N LEU A 83 -3.44 -3.08 -9.51
CA LEU A 83 -3.95 -1.84 -8.91
C LEU A 83 -4.47 -2.08 -7.49
N MET A 84 -4.16 -1.17 -6.57
CA MET A 84 -4.86 -1.03 -5.31
C MET A 84 -5.48 0.36 -5.23
N ALA A 85 -6.75 0.47 -4.86
CA ALA A 85 -7.42 1.75 -4.65
C ALA A 85 -8.26 1.71 -3.37
N SER A 86 -8.56 2.88 -2.82
CA SER A 86 -9.37 2.97 -1.60
C SER A 86 -10.34 4.14 -1.63
N CYS A 87 -11.41 4.03 -0.83
CA CYS A 87 -12.33 5.10 -0.48
C CYS A 87 -12.85 5.87 -1.71
N GLU A 88 -12.73 7.19 -1.76
CA GLU A 88 -13.31 8.04 -2.80
C GLU A 88 -12.48 8.10 -4.09
N THR A 89 -11.49 7.21 -4.27
CA THR A 89 -10.62 7.20 -5.45
C THR A 89 -11.43 7.27 -6.75
N SER A 90 -11.16 8.26 -7.60
CA SER A 90 -11.84 8.54 -8.88
C SER A 90 -13.28 9.08 -8.83
N LEU A 91 -13.82 9.43 -7.64
CA LEU A 91 -15.16 10.01 -7.52
C LEU A 91 -15.24 11.50 -7.89
N TYR A 92 -14.12 12.18 -8.11
CA TYR A 92 -14.08 13.60 -8.47
C TYR A 92 -13.23 13.81 -9.72
N ASP A 93 -13.66 14.76 -10.55
CA ASP A 93 -12.84 15.22 -11.67
C ASP A 93 -11.70 16.14 -11.22
N GLU A 94 -10.89 16.60 -12.18
CA GLU A 94 -9.77 17.49 -11.97
C GLU A 94 -10.16 18.85 -11.34
N ASN A 95 -11.43 19.23 -11.44
CA ASN A 95 -11.98 20.48 -10.90
C ASN A 95 -12.70 20.26 -9.55
N LEU A 96 -12.55 19.09 -8.93
CA LEU A 96 -13.21 18.70 -7.68
C LEU A 96 -14.74 18.62 -7.83
N ILE A 97 -15.25 18.41 -9.04
CA ILE A 97 -16.68 18.18 -9.29
C ILE A 97 -16.98 16.71 -9.02
N PRO A 98 -17.95 16.40 -8.13
CA PRO A 98 -18.32 15.03 -7.81
C PRO A 98 -18.97 14.34 -9.02
N ARG A 99 -18.65 13.06 -9.18
CA ARG A 99 -19.27 12.16 -10.17
C ARG A 99 -20.38 11.34 -9.54
N ASN A 100 -21.35 10.93 -10.36
CA ASN A 100 -22.42 10.03 -9.93
C ASN A 100 -21.92 8.61 -9.61
N ASP A 101 -20.81 8.20 -10.24
CA ASP A 101 -20.16 6.91 -10.04
C ASP A 101 -18.64 7.04 -10.21
N PHE A 102 -17.89 5.99 -9.85
CA PHE A 102 -16.44 5.95 -9.98
C PHE A 102 -16.01 6.07 -11.44
N ALA A 103 -15.10 7.00 -11.74
CA ALA A 103 -14.54 7.09 -13.09
C ALA A 103 -13.69 5.86 -13.46
N LEU A 104 -13.31 5.02 -12.48
CA LEU A 104 -12.65 3.73 -12.68
C LEU A 104 -13.56 2.52 -12.37
N ALA A 105 -14.88 2.69 -12.35
CA ALA A 105 -15.85 1.64 -12.01
C ALA A 105 -15.63 0.34 -12.82
N ASP A 106 -15.29 0.45 -14.10
CA ASP A 106 -15.02 -0.68 -14.99
C ASP A 106 -13.75 -1.46 -14.63
N VAL A 107 -12.71 -0.76 -14.16
CA VAL A 107 -11.44 -1.35 -13.70
C VAL A 107 -11.61 -1.98 -12.32
N LEU A 108 -12.25 -1.27 -11.40
CA LEU A 108 -12.44 -1.68 -10.02
C LEU A 108 -13.55 -2.73 -9.87
N GLY A 109 -14.50 -2.77 -10.80
CA GLY A 109 -15.67 -3.66 -10.78
C GLY A 109 -16.62 -3.33 -9.64
N ILE A 110 -16.79 -2.04 -9.37
CA ILE A 110 -17.62 -1.50 -8.29
C ILE A 110 -18.53 -0.42 -8.83
N HIS A 111 -19.62 -0.18 -8.11
CA HIS A 111 -20.52 0.94 -8.38
C HIS A 111 -20.93 1.60 -7.07
N LYS A 112 -21.00 2.93 -7.04
CA LYS A 112 -21.45 3.70 -5.88
C LYS A 112 -22.92 3.37 -5.57
N ALA A 113 -23.23 3.14 -4.31
CA ALA A 113 -24.59 2.89 -3.81
C ALA A 113 -25.11 3.99 -2.87
N GLY A 114 -24.25 4.92 -2.45
CA GLY A 114 -24.64 6.00 -1.55
C GLY A 114 -23.50 6.98 -1.33
N ASP A 115 -23.74 7.96 -0.47
CA ASP A 115 -22.71 8.89 -0.03
C ASP A 115 -21.85 8.29 1.08
N VAL A 116 -20.66 8.86 1.27
CA VAL A 116 -19.71 8.38 2.27
C VAL A 116 -20.34 8.34 3.67
N ILE A 117 -20.12 7.22 4.36
CA ILE A 117 -20.60 6.97 5.72
C ILE A 117 -19.39 6.99 6.65
N GLY A 118 -19.44 7.85 7.66
CA GLY A 118 -18.46 7.93 8.72
C GLY A 118 -18.85 7.06 9.92
N THR A 119 -18.05 7.15 10.97
CA THR A 119 -18.33 6.47 12.24
C THR A 119 -19.30 7.27 13.12
N VAL A 120 -20.19 6.55 13.82
CA VAL A 120 -21.06 7.10 14.89
C VAL A 120 -20.61 6.54 16.25
N GLY A 121 -19.29 6.44 16.45
CA GLY A 121 -18.67 5.80 17.60
C GLY A 121 -17.66 4.75 17.13
N ASN A 122 -18.10 3.49 17.10
CA ASN A 122 -17.29 2.41 16.54
C ASN A 122 -17.43 2.37 15.02
N ALA A 123 -16.29 2.20 14.34
CA ALA A 123 -16.24 2.00 12.90
C ALA A 123 -16.99 0.73 12.46
N TYR A 124 -17.22 0.61 11.16
CA TYR A 124 -17.74 -0.62 10.59
C TYR A 124 -16.73 -1.77 10.77
N TYR A 125 -17.17 -3.01 10.65
CA TYR A 125 -16.31 -4.20 10.60
C TYR A 125 -16.40 -4.86 9.22
N GLY A 126 -15.34 -5.53 8.80
CA GLY A 126 -15.35 -6.44 7.66
C GLY A 126 -15.68 -7.86 8.11
N ARG A 127 -16.83 -8.41 7.71
CA ARG A 127 -17.16 -9.81 7.90
C ARG A 127 -16.52 -10.66 6.81
N ILE A 128 -15.80 -11.69 7.20
CA ILE A 128 -15.18 -12.68 6.32
C ILE A 128 -16.29 -13.59 5.78
N GLU A 129 -16.51 -13.52 4.47
CA GLU A 129 -17.49 -14.37 3.77
C GLU A 129 -16.81 -15.60 3.13
N ARG A 130 -15.52 -15.48 2.78
CA ARG A 130 -14.71 -16.62 2.32
C ARG A 130 -13.24 -16.44 2.62
N LYS A 131 -12.50 -17.56 2.55
CA LYS A 131 -11.03 -17.55 2.60
C LYS A 131 -10.45 -16.87 1.36
N HIS A 132 -9.38 -16.12 1.57
CA HIS A 132 -8.60 -15.48 0.50
C HIS A 132 -7.18 -15.17 1.01
N GLU A 133 -6.19 -15.06 0.11
CA GLU A 133 -4.78 -14.79 0.46
C GLU A 133 -4.62 -13.48 1.26
N ILE A 134 -5.44 -12.46 0.97
CA ILE A 134 -5.42 -11.20 1.73
C ILE A 134 -5.77 -11.36 3.22
N LEU A 135 -6.43 -12.48 3.58
CA LEU A 135 -6.87 -12.77 4.94
C LEU A 135 -5.90 -13.69 5.71
N GLU A 136 -4.69 -13.91 5.18
CA GLU A 136 -3.68 -14.69 5.89
C GLU A 136 -3.37 -14.09 7.28
N GLY A 137 -3.43 -14.92 8.31
CA GLY A 137 -3.26 -14.52 9.71
C GLY A 137 -4.56 -14.14 10.45
N PHE A 138 -5.72 -14.14 9.79
CA PHE A 138 -7.04 -13.94 10.42
C PHE A 138 -7.77 -15.27 10.68
N ASN A 139 -7.11 -16.22 11.35
CA ASN A 139 -7.61 -17.61 11.44
C ASN A 139 -8.67 -17.84 12.52
N ASN A 140 -8.71 -17.00 13.56
CA ASN A 140 -9.55 -17.20 14.76
C ASN A 140 -10.64 -16.12 14.92
N THR A 141 -11.07 -15.54 13.80
CA THR A 141 -12.13 -14.53 13.79
C THR A 141 -12.94 -14.66 12.51
N ASN A 142 -14.20 -14.23 12.57
CA ASN A 142 -15.01 -14.02 11.39
C ASN A 142 -15.09 -12.55 11.00
N TRP A 143 -14.67 -11.62 11.88
CA TRP A 143 -14.75 -10.18 11.67
C TRP A 143 -13.37 -9.55 11.84
N ILE A 144 -13.07 -8.58 10.99
CA ILE A 144 -11.88 -7.74 11.08
C ILE A 144 -12.31 -6.27 11.21
N PRO A 145 -11.50 -5.40 11.82
CA PRO A 145 -11.82 -3.97 11.88
C PRO A 145 -11.96 -3.38 10.47
N GLY A 146 -12.92 -2.46 10.32
CA GLY A 146 -13.04 -1.60 9.15
C GLY A 146 -12.41 -0.21 9.36
N ALA A 147 -12.51 0.63 8.33
CA ALA A 147 -12.03 2.01 8.37
C ALA A 147 -13.06 2.97 9.00
N GLN A 148 -12.63 4.19 9.38
CA GLN A 148 -13.49 5.21 9.98
C GLN A 148 -14.56 5.71 9.02
N ASN A 149 -14.21 5.86 7.74
CA ASN A 149 -15.12 6.27 6.67
C ASN A 149 -15.17 5.18 5.60
N ARG A 150 -16.32 5.04 4.94
CA ARG A 150 -16.48 4.17 3.77
C ARG A 150 -17.43 4.73 2.73
N VAL A 151 -17.19 4.40 1.47
CA VAL A 151 -18.15 4.63 0.38
C VAL A 151 -19.05 3.40 0.24
N PRO A 152 -20.39 3.54 0.38
CA PRO A 152 -21.30 2.43 0.13
C PRO A 152 -21.21 1.94 -1.32
N LEU A 153 -21.10 0.63 -1.49
CA LEU A 153 -21.02 -0.02 -2.79
C LEU A 153 -22.25 -0.87 -3.09
N LYS A 154 -22.59 -0.99 -4.38
CA LYS A 154 -23.56 -2.01 -4.82
C LYS A 154 -22.99 -3.42 -4.56
N PRO A 155 -23.85 -4.41 -4.29
CA PRO A 155 -23.41 -5.79 -4.08
C PRO A 155 -22.59 -6.33 -5.25
N VAL A 156 -21.58 -7.12 -4.93
CA VAL A 156 -20.76 -7.85 -5.91
C VAL A 156 -20.92 -9.35 -5.73
N GLN A 157 -20.72 -10.11 -6.79
CA GLN A 157 -20.75 -11.56 -6.70
C GLN A 157 -19.56 -12.06 -5.89
N HIS A 158 -19.82 -12.93 -4.92
CA HIS A 158 -18.80 -13.52 -4.06
C HIS A 158 -17.90 -12.41 -3.47
N PRO A 159 -18.33 -11.64 -2.46
CA PRO A 159 -17.44 -10.74 -1.72
C PRO A 159 -16.48 -11.53 -0.82
N VAL A 160 -15.24 -11.05 -0.62
CA VAL A 160 -14.31 -11.62 0.37
C VAL A 160 -14.64 -11.08 1.76
N LEU A 161 -14.92 -9.78 1.83
CA LEU A 161 -15.32 -9.07 3.03
C LEU A 161 -16.58 -8.26 2.75
N THR A 162 -17.57 -8.36 3.64
CA THR A 162 -18.80 -7.55 3.64
C THR A 162 -18.83 -6.60 4.83
N VAL A 163 -19.61 -5.53 4.74
CA VAL A 163 -19.73 -4.53 5.79
C VAL A 163 -20.67 -5.03 6.89
N ILE A 164 -20.20 -4.96 8.13
CA ILE A 164 -21.05 -4.91 9.32
C ILE A 164 -21.11 -3.44 9.74
N PRO A 165 -22.29 -2.79 9.73
CA PRO A 165 -22.41 -1.38 10.04
C PRO A 165 -21.77 -1.01 11.38
N GLY A 166 -21.18 0.17 11.43
CA GLY A 166 -20.70 0.76 12.68
C GLY A 166 -21.85 0.97 13.66
N PHE A 167 -21.52 1.05 14.94
CA PHE A 167 -22.48 1.17 16.03
C PHE A 167 -21.95 2.11 17.10
N VAL A 168 -22.83 2.56 17.98
CA VAL A 168 -22.48 3.54 19.00
C VAL A 168 -21.45 2.99 19.97
N ARG A 169 -20.56 3.86 20.48
CA ARG A 169 -19.62 3.52 21.54
C ARG A 169 -20.30 3.45 22.91
N TYR A 170 -21.32 4.27 23.11
CA TYR A 170 -22.07 4.41 24.36
C TYR A 170 -23.54 4.72 24.03
N PRO A 171 -24.51 4.20 24.80
CA PRO A 171 -24.35 3.39 26.00
C PRO A 171 -23.96 1.91 25.69
N PRO A 172 -23.31 1.17 26.62
CA PRO A 172 -22.81 -0.19 26.35
C PRO A 172 -23.90 -1.17 25.94
N GLU A 173 -25.13 -0.95 26.40
CA GLU A 173 -26.32 -1.73 26.04
C GLU A 173 -26.71 -1.60 24.56
N LEU A 174 -26.11 -0.66 23.82
CA LEU A 174 -26.29 -0.47 22.37
C LEU A 174 -24.97 -0.62 21.60
N ALA A 175 -23.88 -1.02 22.27
CA ALA A 175 -22.54 -1.16 21.68
C ALA A 175 -22.35 -2.52 20.98
N TYR A 176 -23.31 -2.91 20.14
CA TYR A 176 -23.26 -4.09 19.30
C TYR A 176 -23.86 -3.78 17.91
N PRO A 177 -23.46 -4.51 16.86
CA PRO A 177 -23.96 -4.25 15.52
C PRO A 177 -25.44 -4.68 15.42
N PRO A 178 -26.35 -3.80 14.96
CA PRO A 178 -27.76 -4.15 14.79
C PRO A 178 -27.97 -5.17 13.66
N ILE A 179 -27.05 -5.20 12.70
CA ILE A 179 -27.03 -6.11 11.54
C ILE A 179 -25.66 -6.78 11.52
N SER A 180 -25.64 -8.12 11.57
CA SER A 180 -24.41 -8.92 11.65
C SER A 180 -23.95 -9.51 10.30
N GLN A 181 -24.70 -9.25 9.23
CA GLN A 181 -24.39 -9.64 7.85
C GLN A 181 -25.08 -8.68 6.86
N SER A 182 -24.35 -8.27 5.82
CA SER A 182 -24.89 -7.51 4.69
C SER A 182 -24.32 -8.05 3.38
N ASP A 183 -24.82 -7.56 2.25
CA ASP A 183 -24.29 -7.80 0.91
C ASP A 183 -23.41 -6.65 0.39
N GLU A 184 -23.20 -5.60 1.19
CA GLU A 184 -22.33 -4.47 0.85
C GLU A 184 -20.85 -4.92 0.98
N PRO A 185 -20.05 -4.92 -0.10
CA PRO A 185 -18.66 -5.33 -0.02
C PRO A 185 -17.81 -4.28 0.71
N ALA A 186 -17.03 -4.72 1.69
CA ALA A 186 -15.98 -3.91 2.31
C ALA A 186 -14.69 -3.90 1.48
N VAL A 187 -14.44 -4.99 0.74
CA VAL A 187 -13.31 -5.15 -0.19
C VAL A 187 -13.78 -5.85 -1.47
N VAL A 188 -13.34 -5.35 -2.62
CA VAL A 188 -13.58 -5.97 -3.92
C VAL A 188 -12.24 -6.35 -4.55
N LEU A 189 -12.10 -7.62 -4.92
CA LEU A 189 -10.89 -8.19 -5.51
C LEU A 189 -11.22 -8.76 -6.88
N ARG A 190 -10.36 -8.49 -7.87
CA ARG A 190 -10.53 -8.97 -9.24
C ARG A 190 -9.20 -9.41 -9.83
N GLU A 191 -9.25 -10.46 -10.64
CA GLU A 191 -8.16 -10.80 -11.55
C GLU A 191 -8.64 -10.52 -12.98
N VAL A 192 -7.86 -9.73 -13.74
CA VAL A 192 -8.17 -9.36 -15.13
C VAL A 192 -6.93 -9.64 -15.96
N GLY A 193 -6.94 -10.73 -16.72
CA GLY A 193 -5.72 -11.21 -17.39
C GLY A 193 -4.62 -11.53 -16.36
N SER A 194 -3.45 -10.91 -16.50
CA SER A 194 -2.34 -11.06 -15.55
C SER A 194 -2.42 -10.11 -14.34
N SER A 195 -3.31 -9.11 -14.38
CA SER A 195 -3.48 -8.05 -13.40
C SER A 195 -4.33 -8.48 -12.21
N ARG A 196 -3.96 -8.00 -11.03
CA ARG A 196 -4.75 -8.13 -9.80
C ARG A 196 -5.19 -6.75 -9.33
N VAL A 197 -6.48 -6.57 -9.12
CA VAL A 197 -7.09 -5.30 -8.71
C VAL A 197 -7.73 -5.49 -7.35
N ALA A 198 -7.37 -4.63 -6.39
CA ALA A 198 -7.96 -4.57 -5.07
C ALA A 198 -8.57 -3.18 -4.81
N TYR A 199 -9.80 -3.15 -4.29
CA TYR A 199 -10.44 -1.93 -3.84
C TYR A 199 -10.94 -2.07 -2.41
N PHE A 200 -10.61 -1.10 -1.56
CA PHE A 200 -11.16 -0.97 -0.21
C PHE A 200 -12.25 0.10 -0.19
N ALA A 201 -13.45 -0.23 0.28
CA ALA A 201 -14.53 0.75 0.43
C ALA A 201 -14.18 1.85 1.45
N GLY A 202 -13.33 1.52 2.42
CA GLY A 202 -12.94 2.41 3.50
C GLY A 202 -11.62 3.14 3.31
N ASP A 203 -11.42 4.22 4.07
CA ASP A 203 -10.17 4.99 4.18
C ASP A 203 -9.13 4.27 5.06
N ILE A 204 -8.78 3.05 4.66
CA ILE A 204 -7.99 2.10 5.45
C ILE A 204 -6.61 2.63 5.80
N GLU A 205 -5.93 3.33 4.88
CA GLU A 205 -4.58 3.85 5.09
C GLU A 205 -4.58 4.93 6.17
N ARG A 206 -5.51 5.87 6.06
CA ARG A 206 -5.69 6.93 7.07
C ARG A 206 -6.12 6.34 8.41
N THR A 207 -7.08 5.43 8.41
CA THR A 207 -7.55 4.83 9.67
C THR A 207 -6.44 4.06 10.36
N TYR A 208 -5.63 3.32 9.60
CA TYR A 208 -4.43 2.67 10.10
C TYR A 208 -3.49 3.70 10.75
N TRP A 209 -3.15 4.78 10.05
CA TRP A 209 -2.25 5.83 10.58
C TRP A 209 -2.70 6.38 11.93
N LEU A 210 -4.00 6.69 12.05
CA LEU A 210 -4.54 7.30 13.27
C LEU A 210 -4.64 6.35 14.46
N THR A 211 -4.74 5.05 14.19
CA THR A 211 -5.04 4.05 15.22
C THR A 211 -3.86 3.14 15.54
N GLY A 212 -2.88 3.02 14.64
CA GLY A 212 -1.83 2.01 14.71
C GLY A 212 -2.36 0.57 14.64
N HIS A 213 -3.58 0.35 14.13
CA HIS A 213 -4.26 -0.94 14.24
C HIS A 213 -3.55 -2.03 13.41
N GLY A 214 -2.96 -3.02 14.10
CA GLY A 214 -2.16 -4.08 13.47
C GLY A 214 -2.90 -4.94 12.45
N ASP A 215 -4.19 -5.19 12.65
CA ASP A 215 -5.01 -5.91 11.68
C ASP A 215 -5.22 -5.14 10.36
N LEU A 216 -5.42 -3.82 10.41
CA LEU A 216 -5.52 -3.01 9.19
C LEU A 216 -4.18 -3.02 8.44
N LEU A 217 -3.06 -2.91 9.17
CA LEU A 217 -1.72 -3.03 8.60
C LEU A 217 -1.49 -4.39 7.93
N ARG A 218 -1.88 -5.48 8.61
CA ARG A 218 -1.78 -6.84 8.07
C ARG A 218 -2.60 -6.99 6.79
N LEU A 219 -3.82 -6.46 6.77
CA LEU A 219 -4.68 -6.51 5.59
C LEU A 219 -4.07 -5.73 4.41
N LEU A 220 -3.50 -4.54 4.66
CA LEU A 220 -2.74 -3.77 3.66
C LEU A 220 -1.54 -4.57 3.14
N HIS A 221 -0.71 -5.12 4.02
CA HIS A 221 0.47 -5.91 3.64
C HIS A 221 0.10 -7.14 2.80
N ASN A 222 -0.89 -7.92 3.24
CA ASN A 222 -1.32 -9.11 2.51
C ASN A 222 -1.91 -8.72 1.15
N THR A 223 -2.62 -7.59 1.06
CA THR A 223 -3.16 -7.09 -0.21
C THR A 223 -2.06 -6.63 -1.16
N ILE A 224 -1.05 -5.91 -0.66
CA ILE A 224 0.11 -5.50 -1.46
C ILE A 224 0.87 -6.74 -1.97
N ARG A 225 1.09 -7.76 -1.12
CA ARG A 225 1.68 -9.04 -1.57
C ARG A 225 0.78 -9.72 -2.59
N TRP A 226 -0.53 -9.73 -2.38
CA TRP A 226 -1.45 -10.36 -3.33
C TRP A 226 -1.40 -9.71 -4.71
N ILE A 227 -1.53 -8.38 -4.79
CA ILE A 227 -1.54 -7.67 -6.08
C ILE A 227 -0.20 -7.77 -6.82
N THR A 228 0.92 -7.86 -6.11
CA THR A 228 2.25 -8.06 -6.71
C THR A 228 2.61 -9.52 -6.94
N ARG A 229 1.74 -10.47 -6.56
CA ARG A 229 2.04 -11.92 -6.54
C ARG A 229 3.26 -12.25 -5.66
N ASN A 230 3.46 -11.44 -4.64
CA ASN A 230 4.60 -11.46 -3.72
C ASN A 230 5.96 -11.39 -4.46
N GLU A 231 5.96 -10.80 -5.66
CA GLU A 231 7.16 -10.59 -6.43
C GLU A 231 7.92 -9.38 -5.88
N GLN A 232 9.16 -9.61 -5.47
CA GLN A 232 10.05 -8.58 -4.95
C GLN A 232 11.38 -8.64 -5.71
N MET A 233 11.79 -7.50 -6.28
CA MET A 233 13.09 -7.37 -6.94
C MET A 233 14.23 -7.32 -5.92
N VAL A 234 13.99 -6.65 -4.80
CA VAL A 234 14.90 -6.59 -3.64
C VAL A 234 14.07 -6.92 -2.41
N GLN A 235 14.59 -7.82 -1.59
CA GLN A 235 14.04 -8.22 -0.30
C GLN A 235 15.12 -8.02 0.76
N VAL A 236 14.75 -7.43 1.89
CA VAL A 236 15.66 -7.22 3.03
C VAL A 236 15.05 -7.82 4.28
N GLU A 237 15.67 -8.88 4.80
CA GLU A 237 15.30 -9.53 6.04
C GLU A 237 16.19 -9.08 7.18
N GLY A 238 15.58 -8.67 8.28
CA GLY A 238 16.27 -8.21 9.49
C GLY A 238 15.32 -7.43 10.39
N GLU A 239 15.76 -7.14 11.60
CA GLU A 239 15.00 -6.30 12.53
C GLU A 239 15.12 -4.82 12.15
N GLY A 240 14.22 -4.00 12.73
CA GLY A 240 14.23 -2.55 12.57
C GLY A 240 13.22 -2.01 11.58
N PHE A 241 13.08 -0.68 11.62
CA PHE A 241 12.28 0.11 10.71
C PHE A 241 13.21 0.75 9.67
N ILE A 242 13.07 0.34 8.41
CA ILE A 242 13.95 0.81 7.33
C ILE A 242 13.16 1.26 6.11
N GLU A 243 13.74 2.20 5.38
CA GLU A 243 13.41 2.42 3.98
C GLU A 243 14.46 1.76 3.10
N MET A 244 13.99 1.10 2.04
CA MET A 244 14.82 0.39 1.08
C MET A 244 14.62 1.02 -0.30
N ILE A 245 15.73 1.43 -0.92
CA ILE A 245 15.73 2.01 -2.27
C ILE A 245 16.68 1.20 -3.14
N GLY A 246 16.16 0.65 -4.23
CA GLY A 246 16.95 -0.02 -5.26
C GLY A 246 17.20 0.94 -6.43
N TRP A 247 18.43 0.97 -6.94
CA TRP A 247 18.83 1.86 -8.01
C TRP A 247 19.68 1.14 -9.06
N GLU A 248 19.46 1.42 -10.35
CA GLU A 248 20.32 0.98 -11.44
C GLU A 248 21.35 2.06 -11.78
N THR A 249 22.62 1.67 -11.82
CA THR A 249 23.77 2.54 -12.03
C THR A 249 24.53 2.12 -13.29
N ALA A 250 25.44 2.97 -13.77
CA ALA A 250 26.29 2.63 -14.92
C ALA A 250 27.15 1.36 -14.71
N ALA A 251 27.51 1.03 -13.46
CA ALA A 251 28.36 -0.11 -13.12
C ALA A 251 27.58 -1.36 -12.67
N GLY A 252 26.26 -1.27 -12.51
CA GLY A 252 25.43 -2.33 -11.93
C GLY A 252 24.30 -1.75 -11.08
N TYR A 253 24.19 -2.14 -9.82
CA TYR A 253 23.05 -1.76 -8.96
C TYR A 253 23.51 -1.21 -7.62
N ALA A 254 22.62 -0.48 -6.93
CA ALA A 254 22.81 -0.07 -5.56
C ALA A 254 21.55 -0.37 -4.75
N VAL A 255 21.74 -0.86 -3.51
CA VAL A 255 20.68 -1.01 -2.51
C VAL A 255 21.00 -0.10 -1.34
N HIS A 256 20.14 0.89 -1.13
CA HIS A 256 20.22 1.85 -0.04
C HIS A 256 19.31 1.39 1.09
N LEU A 257 19.85 1.33 2.31
CA LEU A 257 19.07 1.09 3.52
C LEU A 257 19.16 2.33 4.42
N LEU A 258 18.04 3.01 4.63
CA LEU A 258 17.91 4.09 5.60
C LEU A 258 17.28 3.54 6.87
N ASN A 259 17.91 3.75 8.01
CA ASN A 259 17.40 3.27 9.29
C ASN A 259 16.56 4.34 9.98
N TYR A 260 15.26 4.09 10.06
CA TYR A 260 14.30 4.93 10.76
C TYR A 260 13.97 4.43 12.17
N THR A 261 14.69 3.42 12.67
CA THR A 261 14.48 2.87 14.01
C THR A 261 14.81 3.91 15.05
N ASN A 262 13.76 4.55 15.56
CA ASN A 262 13.85 5.60 16.55
C ASN A 262 12.51 5.71 17.29
N PRO A 263 12.49 5.96 18.62
CA PRO A 263 11.25 6.25 19.35
C PRO A 263 10.45 7.42 18.74
N ASN A 264 11.12 8.35 18.05
CA ASN A 264 10.57 9.52 17.40
C ASN A 264 10.58 9.39 15.86
N ALA A 265 10.48 8.20 15.28
CA ALA A 265 10.59 7.96 13.83
C ALA A 265 9.71 8.86 12.93
N HIS A 266 8.57 9.33 13.44
CA HIS A 266 7.64 10.20 12.71
C HIS A 266 7.81 11.70 13.02
N HIS A 267 8.85 12.08 13.76
CA HIS A 267 9.21 13.47 14.04
C HIS A 267 10.46 13.85 13.26
N GLY A 268 10.57 15.12 12.83
CA GLY A 268 11.64 15.58 11.95
C GLY A 268 13.05 15.66 12.55
N TRP A 269 13.24 15.28 13.83
CA TRP A 269 14.52 15.44 14.54
C TRP A 269 14.98 14.12 15.13
N MET A 270 16.02 13.54 14.54
CA MET A 270 16.67 12.34 15.09
C MET A 270 17.61 12.74 16.23
N GLN A 271 17.27 12.35 17.46
CA GLN A 271 18.08 12.66 18.65
C GLN A 271 19.22 11.68 18.88
N SER A 272 19.10 10.46 18.38
CA SER A 272 20.07 9.38 18.58
C SER A 272 19.95 8.35 17.45
N VAL A 273 21.06 7.70 17.11
CA VAL A 273 21.09 6.59 16.16
C VAL A 273 20.98 5.28 16.94
N TYR A 274 20.02 4.44 16.56
CA TYR A 274 19.85 3.09 17.10
C TYR A 274 20.26 2.08 16.01
N PRO A 275 21.52 1.60 16.03
CA PRO A 275 22.05 0.80 14.94
C PRO A 275 21.30 -0.52 14.81
N LEU A 276 21.02 -0.92 13.58
CA LEU A 276 20.47 -2.23 13.27
C LEU A 276 21.57 -3.26 13.16
N GLY A 277 21.26 -4.47 13.62
CA GLY A 277 22.07 -5.66 13.37
C GLY A 277 21.99 -6.13 11.91
N PRO A 278 22.41 -7.37 11.64
CA PRO A 278 22.54 -7.90 10.28
C PRO A 278 21.25 -7.80 9.46
N GLN A 279 21.36 -7.27 8.24
CA GLN A 279 20.29 -7.20 7.24
C GLN A 279 20.66 -8.08 6.05
N THR A 280 19.90 -9.16 5.83
CA THR A 280 20.11 -10.08 4.71
C THR A 280 19.35 -9.57 3.49
N VAL A 281 20.10 -9.24 2.44
CA VAL A 281 19.56 -8.74 1.18
C VAL A 281 19.49 -9.89 0.18
N ARG A 282 18.33 -10.06 -0.46
CA ARG A 282 18.14 -10.92 -1.63
C ARG A 282 17.65 -10.08 -2.79
N MET A 283 18.34 -10.17 -3.93
CA MET A 283 18.03 -9.39 -5.12
C MET A 283 17.95 -10.30 -6.34
N LYS A 284 16.84 -10.22 -7.09
CA LYS A 284 16.75 -10.81 -8.42
C LYS A 284 17.51 -9.93 -9.40
N LEU A 285 18.48 -10.50 -10.11
CA LEU A 285 19.22 -9.77 -11.13
C LEU A 285 18.64 -10.09 -12.52
N PRO A 286 18.66 -9.13 -13.47
CA PRO A 286 18.29 -9.43 -14.85
C PRO A 286 19.14 -10.55 -15.45
N GLN A 287 18.56 -11.29 -16.39
CA GLN A 287 19.21 -12.44 -17.02
C GLN A 287 20.61 -12.06 -17.56
N ARG A 288 21.63 -12.86 -17.21
CA ARG A 288 23.06 -12.73 -17.61
C ARG A 288 23.89 -11.68 -16.85
N ALA A 289 23.36 -11.00 -15.83
CA ALA A 289 24.19 -10.15 -14.99
C ALA A 289 25.14 -10.99 -14.12
N ARG A 290 26.45 -10.91 -14.36
CA ARG A 290 27.46 -11.56 -13.51
C ARG A 290 27.97 -10.56 -12.47
N VAL A 291 27.71 -10.84 -11.21
CA VAL A 291 28.18 -10.02 -10.09
C VAL A 291 29.69 -10.18 -9.92
N LYS A 292 30.42 -9.06 -9.92
CA LYS A 292 31.87 -9.00 -9.69
C LYS A 292 32.20 -8.71 -8.24
N SER A 293 31.51 -7.75 -7.64
CA SER A 293 31.71 -7.38 -6.23
C SER A 293 30.40 -6.86 -5.61
N VAL A 294 30.34 -6.99 -4.29
CA VAL A 294 29.37 -6.30 -3.43
C VAL A 294 30.17 -5.52 -2.39
N GLU A 295 29.98 -4.21 -2.35
CA GLU A 295 30.77 -3.30 -1.51
C GLU A 295 29.87 -2.35 -0.73
N LEU A 296 30.13 -2.21 0.56
CA LEU A 296 29.51 -1.19 1.40
C LEU A 296 30.21 0.15 1.18
N LEU A 297 29.48 1.16 0.74
CA LEU A 297 30.07 2.47 0.45
C LEU A 297 30.33 3.29 1.71
N ARG A 298 29.44 3.21 2.71
CA ARG A 298 29.65 3.91 3.98
C ARG A 298 30.60 3.13 4.88
N GLY A 299 30.35 1.83 5.05
CA GLY A 299 31.20 0.93 5.84
C GLY A 299 32.57 0.65 5.22
N ARG A 300 32.77 0.96 3.93
CA ARG A 300 34.02 0.71 3.16
C ARG A 300 34.50 -0.73 3.28
N GLN A 301 33.59 -1.67 3.09
CA GLN A 301 33.83 -3.09 3.28
C GLN A 301 33.30 -3.89 2.10
N SER A 302 34.12 -4.78 1.55
CA SER A 302 33.66 -5.80 0.60
C SER A 302 32.92 -6.92 1.33
N LEU A 303 31.76 -7.31 0.82
CA LEU A 303 30.95 -8.37 1.41
C LEU A 303 31.09 -9.67 0.61
N PRO A 304 31.12 -10.83 1.29
CA PRO A 304 30.92 -12.10 0.60
C PRO A 304 29.49 -12.16 0.05
N PHE A 305 29.35 -12.77 -1.13
CA PHE A 305 28.06 -13.01 -1.77
C PHE A 305 28.07 -14.39 -2.45
N ASN A 306 26.89 -14.95 -2.70
CA ASN A 306 26.78 -16.22 -3.42
C ASN A 306 26.55 -15.98 -4.93
N PRO A 307 27.51 -16.31 -5.81
CA PRO A 307 27.42 -16.05 -7.25
C PRO A 307 26.64 -17.11 -8.04
N SER A 308 26.17 -18.20 -7.40
CA SER A 308 25.66 -19.40 -8.10
C SER A 308 24.14 -19.42 -8.35
N SER A 309 23.40 -18.38 -7.98
CA SER A 309 21.95 -18.32 -8.12
C SER A 309 21.48 -17.12 -8.94
N GLU A 310 20.32 -17.26 -9.60
CA GLU A 310 19.59 -16.13 -10.22
C GLU A 310 19.24 -15.01 -9.22
N ILE A 311 19.33 -15.34 -7.92
CA ILE A 311 19.12 -14.44 -6.80
C ILE A 311 20.48 -14.18 -6.15
N LEU A 312 20.94 -12.93 -6.18
CA LEU A 312 22.08 -12.47 -5.41
C LEU A 312 21.69 -12.40 -3.93
N GLN A 313 22.51 -12.99 -3.05
CA GLN A 313 22.35 -12.89 -1.61
C GLN A 313 23.65 -12.42 -0.93
N PHE A 314 23.52 -11.45 -0.02
CA PHE A 314 24.57 -10.96 0.85
C PHE A 314 23.98 -10.40 2.15
N THR A 315 24.82 -10.16 3.16
CA THR A 315 24.38 -9.63 4.46
C THR A 315 25.14 -8.37 4.80
N ILE A 316 24.42 -7.28 5.04
CA ILE A 316 24.96 -6.03 5.59
C ILE A 316 25.02 -6.23 7.10
N PRO A 317 26.20 -6.33 7.73
CA PRO A 317 26.33 -6.78 9.11
C PRO A 317 25.76 -5.79 10.13
N ARG A 318 25.76 -4.49 9.79
CA ARG A 318 25.28 -3.42 10.65
C ARG A 318 24.84 -2.23 9.81
N VAL A 319 23.74 -1.59 10.18
CA VAL A 319 23.29 -0.33 9.59
C VAL A 319 23.18 0.70 10.71
N GLU A 320 23.94 1.79 10.62
CA GLU A 320 23.81 2.93 11.55
C GLU A 320 22.53 3.71 11.20
N ASP A 321 22.60 4.97 10.79
CA ASP A 321 21.48 5.71 10.19
C ASP A 321 21.28 5.38 8.69
N TYR A 322 22.30 4.87 8.01
CA TYR A 322 22.30 4.67 6.56
C TYR A 322 23.42 3.74 6.09
N GLU A 323 23.19 2.93 5.06
CA GLU A 323 24.24 2.18 4.35
C GLU A 323 23.85 2.00 2.87
N VAL A 324 24.86 1.83 2.01
CA VAL A 324 24.67 1.51 0.58
C VAL A 324 25.49 0.29 0.23
N ALA A 325 24.83 -0.76 -0.26
CA ALA A 325 25.50 -1.87 -0.92
C ALA A 325 25.55 -1.60 -2.44
N ALA A 326 26.75 -1.35 -2.96
CA ALA A 326 27.01 -1.26 -4.39
C ALA A 326 27.30 -2.66 -4.95
N ILE A 327 26.58 -3.03 -6.00
CA ILE A 327 26.69 -4.30 -6.71
C ILE A 327 27.25 -4.01 -8.10
N THR A 328 28.52 -4.34 -8.31
CA THR A 328 29.16 -4.17 -9.63
C THR A 328 28.92 -5.41 -10.47
N VAL A 329 28.50 -5.23 -11.72
CA VAL A 329 28.26 -6.31 -12.68
C VAL A 329 29.20 -6.21 -13.89
N GLY A 330 29.36 -7.32 -14.62
CA GLY A 330 29.76 -7.28 -16.03
C GLY A 330 30.61 -8.43 -16.49
#